data_AF-A0A4P7SHD0-F1
#
_entry.id   AF-A0A4P7SHD0-F1
#
_cell.length_a   1.000
_cell.length_b   1.000
_cell.length_c   1.000
_cell.angle_alpha   90.00
_cell.angle_beta   90.00
_cell.angle_gamma   90.00
#
_symmetry.space_group_name_H-M   'P 1'
#
loop_
_entity.id
_entity.type
_entity.pdbx_description
1 polymer ?
#
loop_
_entity_poly.entity_id
_entity_poly.type
_entity_poly.pdbx_seq_one_letter_code
_entity_poly.pdbx_strand_id
1 'polypeptide(L)'
;MGSHDATSGRRGGLGRLLRVVSLGLAVAAVVKELRTPADRRQWHGTVAGVVPYDFRIPTPARVRARLWDPDAAHVIGPHVFGVGWSVNAGRVVALVRQRLAG
;
A
#
# COMPACT_ATOMS: atom_id res chain seq x y z
N MET A 1 -0.66 29.17 -38.84
CA MET A 1 -2.11 29.06 -38.55
C MET A 1 -2.45 27.59 -38.54
N GLY A 2 -2.84 27.01 -37.41
CA GLY A 2 -3.11 25.56 -37.27
C GLY A 2 -2.81 25.07 -35.85
N SER A 3 -3.86 24.98 -35.05
CA SER A 3 -3.90 24.57 -33.64
C SER A 3 -3.72 23.04 -33.47
N HIS A 4 -3.94 22.54 -32.24
CA HIS A 4 -4.15 21.13 -31.84
C HIS A 4 -2.86 20.38 -31.40
N ASP A 5 -2.72 19.77 -30.22
CA ASP A 5 -3.65 19.45 -29.14
C ASP A 5 -2.90 19.41 -27.79
N ALA A 6 -3.41 20.13 -26.79
CA ALA A 6 -3.00 20.01 -25.41
C ALA A 6 -3.79 18.88 -24.73
N THR A 7 -3.32 17.64 -24.85
CA THR A 7 -3.96 16.50 -24.20
C THR A 7 -3.09 15.90 -23.09
N SER A 8 -3.62 16.01 -21.86
CA SER A 8 -3.62 14.97 -20.83
C SER A 8 -2.44 14.85 -19.85
N GLY A 9 -2.16 15.93 -19.10
CA GLY A 9 -1.38 15.87 -17.84
C GLY A 9 -2.20 15.46 -16.60
N ARG A 10 -3.18 14.54 -16.72
CA ARG A 10 -4.13 14.20 -15.62
C ARG A 10 -3.63 13.10 -14.66
N ARG A 11 -2.38 12.65 -14.79
CA ARG A 11 -1.77 11.57 -13.98
C ARG A 11 -1.10 12.05 -12.69
N GLY A 12 -0.65 13.31 -12.63
CA GLY A 12 0.09 13.84 -11.48
C GLY A 12 -0.78 14.23 -10.28
N GLY A 13 -2.01 14.71 -10.52
CA GLY A 13 -2.90 15.22 -9.46
C GLY A 13 -3.41 14.14 -8.52
N LEU A 14 -3.89 13.02 -9.08
CA LEU A 14 -4.41 11.90 -8.29
C LEU A 14 -3.31 11.24 -7.44
N GLY A 15 -2.13 11.02 -8.01
CA GLY A 15 -0.99 10.47 -7.26
C GLY A 15 -0.56 11.38 -6.10
N ARG A 16 -0.56 12.70 -6.32
CA ARG A 16 -0.27 13.69 -5.26
C ARG A 16 -1.34 13.68 -4.17
N LEU A 17 -2.62 13.62 -4.55
CA LEU A 17 -3.73 13.54 -3.60
C LEU A 17 -3.66 12.27 -2.76
N LEU A 18 -3.47 11.11 -3.39
CA LEU A 18 -3.31 9.83 -2.70
C LEU A 18 -2.13 9.87 -1.72
N ARG A 19 -1.00 10.47 -2.11
CA ARG A 19 0.16 10.64 -1.23
C ARG A 19 -0.15 11.52 -0.01
N VAL A 20 -0.85 12.64 -0.19
CA VAL A 20 -1.25 13.54 0.92
C VAL A 20 -2.21 12.82 1.86
N VAL A 21 -3.20 12.09 1.31
CA VAL A 21 -4.15 11.30 2.10
C VAL A 21 -3.42 10.22 2.90
N SER A 22 -2.55 9.44 2.26
CA SER A 22 -1.74 8.42 2.95
C SER A 22 -0.86 9.01 4.04
N LEU A 23 -0.25 10.18 3.81
CA LEU A 23 0.56 10.86 4.82
C LEU A 23 -0.30 11.32 6.00
N GLY A 24 -1.46 11.91 5.74
CA GLY A 24 -2.41 12.31 6.79
C GLY A 24 -2.88 11.14 7.64
N LEU A 25 -3.21 10.01 7.00
CA LEU A 25 -3.58 8.77 7.70
C LEU A 25 -2.41 8.20 8.52
N ALA A 26 -1.18 8.31 8.02
CA ALA A 26 0.01 7.89 8.75
C ALA A 26 0.24 8.73 10.01
N VAL A 27 0.17 10.06 9.89
CA VAL A 27 0.27 10.96 11.04
C VAL A 27 -0.85 10.67 12.04
N ALA A 28 -2.08 10.47 11.58
CA ALA A 28 -3.21 10.12 12.46
C ALA A 28 -2.99 8.80 13.21
N ALA A 29 -2.47 7.77 12.53
CA ALA A 29 -2.14 6.49 13.15
C ALA A 29 -1.04 6.63 14.20
N VAL A 30 0.03 7.38 13.91
CA VAL A 30 1.11 7.65 14.87
C VAL A 30 0.60 8.42 16.09
N VAL A 31 -0.21 9.47 15.88
CA VAL A 31 -0.79 10.25 17.00
C VAL A 31 -1.72 9.39 17.85
N LYS A 32 -2.56 8.54 17.24
CA LYS A 32 -3.40 7.57 17.97
C LYS A 32 -2.56 6.66 18.85
N GLU A 33 -1.46 6.14 18.31
CA GLU A 33 -0.57 5.24 19.02
C GLU A 33 0.13 5.94 20.19
N LEU A 34 0.64 7.15 19.99
CA LEU A 34 1.31 7.93 21.04
C LEU A 34 0.35 8.36 22.16
N ARG A 35 -0.91 8.64 21.84
CA ARG A 35 -1.97 8.92 22.83
C ARG A 35 -2.40 7.69 23.61
N THR A 36 -2.11 6.49 23.10
CA THR A 36 -2.38 5.24 23.80
C THR A 36 -1.30 5.03 24.86
N PRO A 37 -1.68 4.63 26.10
CA PRO A 37 -0.73 4.23 27.13
C PRO A 37 0.28 3.22 26.58
N ALA A 38 1.56 3.36 26.95
CA ALA A 38 2.66 2.63 26.30
C ALA A 38 2.48 1.10 26.35
N ASP A 39 1.84 0.58 27.40
CA ASP A 39 1.50 -0.83 27.62
C ASP A 39 0.42 -1.37 26.67
N ARG A 40 -0.37 -0.49 26.03
CA ARG A 40 -1.47 -0.87 25.13
C ARG A 40 -1.21 -0.57 23.65
N ARG A 41 0.00 -0.09 23.34
CA ARG A 41 0.41 0.21 21.97
C ARG A 41 0.64 -1.07 21.16
N GLN A 42 -0.01 -1.20 20.02
CA GLN A 42 0.12 -2.32 19.08
C GLN A 42 0.98 -1.98 17.85
N TRP A 43 1.07 -0.71 17.43
CA TRP A 43 1.80 -0.25 16.24
C TRP A 43 1.38 -0.91 14.90
N HIS A 44 0.20 -1.53 14.86
CA HIS A 44 -0.42 -2.07 13.65
C HIS A 44 -1.94 -2.05 13.77
N GLY A 45 -2.65 -2.06 12.64
CA GLY A 45 -4.12 -2.11 12.62
C GLY A 45 -4.71 -1.48 11.38
N THR A 46 -5.88 -0.88 11.54
CA THR A 46 -6.61 -0.23 10.44
C THR A 46 -7.06 1.17 10.87
N VAL A 47 -6.79 2.17 10.03
CA VAL A 47 -7.32 3.54 10.20
C VAL A 47 -8.69 3.62 9.55
N ALA A 48 -9.66 4.19 10.27
CA ALA A 48 -11.06 4.32 9.84
C ALA A 48 -11.71 2.99 9.39
N GLY A 49 -11.21 1.84 9.86
CA GLY A 49 -11.71 0.51 9.50
C GLY A 49 -11.35 0.02 8.09
N VAL A 50 -10.68 0.85 7.28
CA VAL A 50 -10.43 0.55 5.86
C VAL A 50 -8.95 0.50 5.50
N VAL A 51 -8.16 1.49 5.96
CA VAL A 51 -6.75 1.62 5.52
C VAL A 51 -5.81 0.92 6.50
N PRO A 52 -5.16 -0.19 6.12
CA PRO A 52 -4.28 -0.91 7.03
C PRO A 52 -2.97 -0.16 7.28
N TYR A 53 -2.37 -0.34 8.45
CA TYR A 53 -1.05 0.15 8.79
C TYR A 53 -0.26 -0.87 9.61
N ASP A 54 1.06 -0.89 9.44
CA ASP A 54 1.99 -1.68 10.25
C ASP A 54 3.31 -0.90 10.37
N PHE A 55 3.67 -0.51 11.59
CA PHE A 55 4.92 0.19 11.90
C PHE A 55 5.90 -0.68 12.68
N ARG A 56 5.68 -2.00 12.73
CA ARG A 56 6.66 -2.93 13.29
C ARG A 56 7.79 -3.12 12.30
N ILE A 57 9.03 -3.16 12.80
CA ILE A 57 10.20 -3.44 11.96
C ILE A 57 9.97 -4.77 11.21
N PRO A 58 9.95 -4.75 9.86
CA PRO A 58 9.64 -5.94 9.10
C PRO A 58 10.82 -6.91 9.09
N THR A 59 10.53 -8.21 9.12
CA THR A 59 11.55 -9.24 8.92
C THR A 59 11.72 -9.52 7.43
N PRO A 60 12.91 -9.94 6.96
CA PRO A 60 13.13 -10.30 5.56
C PRO A 60 12.16 -11.40 5.07
N ALA A 61 11.83 -12.34 5.96
CA ALA A 61 10.82 -13.37 5.68
C ALA A 61 9.44 -12.76 5.38
N ARG A 62 9.01 -11.76 6.17
CA ARG A 62 7.73 -11.06 6.00
C ARG A 62 7.72 -10.20 4.73
N VAL A 63 8.83 -9.54 4.40
CA VAL A 63 8.98 -8.77 3.15
C VAL A 63 8.72 -9.68 1.95
N ARG A 64 9.41 -10.81 1.89
CA ARG A 64 9.26 -11.79 0.80
C ARG A 64 7.85 -12.35 0.73
N ALA A 65 7.27 -12.78 1.86
CA ALA A 65 5.90 -13.31 1.86
C ALA A 65 4.84 -12.29 1.40
N ARG A 66 5.08 -10.98 1.57
CA ARG A 66 4.11 -9.94 1.19
C ARG A 66 4.26 -9.47 -0.25
N LEU A 67 5.50 -9.32 -0.71
CA LEU A 67 5.83 -8.75 -2.01
C LEU A 67 6.03 -9.83 -3.08
N TRP A 68 6.38 -11.05 -2.69
CA TRP A 68 6.72 -12.14 -3.58
C TRP A 68 6.18 -13.47 -3.08
N ASP A 69 4.85 -13.60 -3.11
CA ASP A 69 4.14 -14.85 -2.88
C ASP A 69 3.26 -15.15 -4.11
N PRO A 70 3.72 -16.01 -5.03
CA PRO A 70 2.99 -16.41 -6.24
C PRO A 70 1.65 -17.08 -5.96
N ASP A 71 1.54 -17.76 -4.83
CA ASP A 71 0.39 -18.55 -4.42
C ASP A 71 -0.59 -17.75 -3.55
N ALA A 72 -0.28 -16.47 -3.30
CA ALA A 72 -1.14 -15.59 -2.53
C ALA A 72 -2.55 -15.51 -3.12
N ALA A 73 -3.55 -15.59 -2.23
CA ALA A 73 -4.95 -15.46 -2.61
C ALA A 73 -5.31 -14.09 -3.22
N HIS A 74 -4.57 -13.03 -2.86
CA HIS A 74 -4.86 -11.65 -3.27
C HIS A 74 -3.62 -10.97 -3.86
N VAL A 75 -3.81 -10.19 -4.94
CA VAL A 75 -2.76 -9.37 -5.57
C VAL A 75 -2.44 -8.12 -4.73
N ILE A 76 -3.45 -7.53 -4.11
CA ILE A 76 -3.33 -6.32 -3.30
C ILE A 76 -3.55 -6.71 -1.85
N GLY A 77 -2.66 -6.28 -0.97
CA GLY A 77 -2.78 -6.52 0.47
C GLY A 77 -2.12 -5.41 1.29
N PRO A 78 -2.36 -5.38 2.61
CA PRO A 78 -1.66 -4.49 3.53
C PRO A 78 -0.15 -4.38 3.28
N HIS A 79 0.40 -3.17 3.40
CA HIS A 79 1.83 -2.93 3.29
C HIS A 79 2.66 -3.77 4.27
N VAL A 80 3.91 -4.07 3.90
CA VAL A 80 4.90 -4.70 4.80
C VAL A 80 5.27 -3.78 5.96
N PHE A 81 5.33 -2.48 5.67
CA PHE A 81 5.62 -1.41 6.62
C PHE A 81 5.00 -0.12 6.10
N GLY A 82 4.49 0.72 7.00
CA GLY A 82 3.82 1.97 6.67
C GLY A 82 2.30 1.82 6.60
N VAL A 83 1.65 2.61 5.76
CA VAL A 83 0.19 2.78 5.71
C VAL A 83 -0.30 2.56 4.29
N GLY A 84 -1.39 1.81 4.17
CA GLY A 84 -2.05 1.50 2.90
C GLY A 84 -1.75 0.10 2.39
N TRP A 85 -1.88 -0.06 1.07
CA TRP A 85 -1.79 -1.35 0.40
C TRP A 85 -0.58 -1.43 -0.53
N SER A 86 0.04 -2.60 -0.57
CA SER A 86 1.09 -2.97 -1.51
C SER A 86 0.60 -4.03 -2.50
N VAL A 87 1.22 -4.07 -3.66
CA VAL A 87 1.02 -5.12 -4.65
C VAL A 87 2.00 -6.28 -4.38
N ASN A 88 1.49 -7.50 -4.42
CA ASN A 88 2.29 -8.71 -4.44
C ASN A 88 2.74 -8.99 -5.89
N ALA A 89 3.99 -8.66 -6.19
CA ALA A 89 4.58 -8.84 -7.51
C ALA A 89 4.68 -10.32 -7.91
N GLY A 90 4.97 -11.22 -6.96
CA GLY A 90 5.01 -12.66 -7.20
C GLY A 90 3.67 -13.19 -7.76
N ARG A 91 2.57 -12.77 -7.15
CA ARG A 91 1.22 -13.12 -7.61
C ARG A 91 0.90 -12.54 -8.99
N VAL A 92 1.29 -11.29 -9.25
CA VAL A 92 1.12 -10.68 -10.58
C VAL A 92 1.85 -11.49 -11.66
N VAL A 93 3.10 -11.87 -11.41
CA VAL A 93 3.89 -12.68 -12.34
C VAL A 93 3.23 -14.04 -12.59
N ALA A 94 2.73 -14.70 -11.54
CA ALA A 94 2.02 -15.97 -11.67
C ALA A 94 0.79 -15.86 -12.58
N LEU A 95 -0.03 -14.82 -12.38
CA LEU A 95 -1.22 -14.57 -13.20
C LEU A 95 -0.88 -14.29 -14.66
N VAL A 96 0.18 -13.50 -14.92
CA VAL A 96 0.66 -13.23 -16.29
C VAL A 96 1.11 -14.52 -16.96
N ARG A 97 1.90 -15.36 -16.26
CA ARG A 97 2.38 -16.64 -16.79
C ARG A 97 1.22 -17.59 -17.13
N GLN A 98 0.24 -17.71 -16.24
CA GLN A 98 -0.97 -18.53 -16.49
C GLN A 98 -1.72 -18.06 -17.74
N ARG A 99 -1.79 -16.75 -17.97
CA ARG A 99 -2.50 -16.17 -19.10
C ARG A 99 -1.75 -16.28 -20.44
N LEU A 100 -0.42 -16.44 -20.40
CA LEU A 100 0.40 -16.67 -21.60
C LEU A 100 0.53 -18.15 -21.95
N ALA A 101 0.26 -19.04 -20.99
CA ALA A 101 0.35 -20.49 -21.15
C ALA A 101 -1.01 -21.15 -21.50
N GLY A 102 -2.10 -20.37 -21.55
CA GLY A 102 -3.41 -20.80 -22.03
C GLY A 102 -3.77 -20.11 -23.33
#